data_AF-A0A3D5PZ10-F1
#
_entry.id   AF-A0A3D5PZ10-F1
#
_cell.length_a   1.000
_cell.length_b   1.000
_cell.length_c   1.000
_cell.angle_alpha   90.00
_cell.angle_beta   90.00
_cell.angle_gamma   90.00
#
_symmetry.space_group_name_H-M   'P 1'
#
loop_
_entity.id
_entity.type
_entity.pdbx_description
1 polymer ?
#
loop_
_entity_poly.entity_id
_entity_poly.type
_entity_poly.pdbx_seq_one_letter_code
_entity_poly.pdbx_strand_id
1 'polypeptide(L)' 'GAMYKGDRSRKETLVEYGFRLPSALDNRPMRFDEWERIAPQMIFVSATPGNYEAEHSGQVVEQVVRPTGL' A
#
# COMPACT_ATOMS: atom_id res chain seq x y z
N GLY A 1 -3.55 -1.94 5.49
CA GLY A 1 -2.52 -2.94 5.87
C GLY A 1 -2.73 -4.34 5.29
N ALA A 2 -3.37 -4.47 4.12
CA ALA A 2 -3.73 -5.77 3.54
C ALA A 2 -2.51 -6.59 3.09
N MET A 3 -1.48 -5.94 2.50
CA MET A 3 -0.30 -6.64 1.97
C MET A 3 0.49 -7.38 3.07
N TYR A 4 0.96 -6.67 4.10
CA TYR A 4 1.69 -7.27 5.21
C TYR A 4 0.86 -8.33 5.95
N LYS A 5 -0.37 -8.00 6.34
CA LYS A 5 -1.22 -8.92 7.12
C LYS A 5 -1.57 -10.19 6.33
N GLY A 6 -1.87 -10.05 5.04
CA GLY A 6 -2.18 -11.18 4.17
C GLY A 6 -0.97 -12.09 3.94
N ASP A 7 0.22 -11.52 3.73
CA ASP A 7 1.46 -12.30 3.63
C ASP A 7 1.79 -13.02 4.94
N ARG A 8 1.69 -12.30 6.07
CA ARG A 8 1.95 -12.82 7.41
C ARG A 8 1.08 -14.04 7.71
N SER A 9 -0.23 -13.92 7.50
CA SER A 9 -1.18 -15.02 7.74
C SER A 9 -0.85 -16.28 6.95
N ARG A 10 -0.51 -16.15 5.65
CA ARG A 10 -0.13 -17.32 4.84
C ARG A 10 1.18 -17.96 5.30
N LYS A 11 2.18 -17.15 5.68
CA LYS A 11 3.48 -17.66 6.10
C LYS A 11 3.47 -18.24 7.50
N GLU A 12 2.64 -17.72 8.40
CA GLU A 12 2.45 -18.27 9.75
C GLU A 12 2.01 -19.73 9.68
N THR A 13 1.03 -20.05 8.83
CA THR A 13 0.61 -21.44 8.59
C THR A 13 1.77 -22.33 8.12
N LEU A 14 2.60 -21.85 7.18
CA LEU A 14 3.74 -22.64 6.68
C LEU A 14 4.81 -22.88 7.75
N VAL A 15 5.03 -21.90 8.64
CA VAL A 15 5.98 -22.03 9.75
C VAL A 15 5.44 -22.94 10.84
N GLU A 16 4.16 -22.81 11.19
CA GLU A 16 3.49 -23.61 12.22
C GLU A 16 3.52 -25.10 11.90
N TYR A 17 3.27 -25.47 10.64
CA TYR A 17 3.33 -26.86 10.19
C TYR A 17 4.73 -27.30 9.71
N GLY A 18 5.79 -26.53 10.00
CA GLY A 18 7.18 -26.94 9.78
C GLY A 18 7.65 -26.93 8.32
N PHE A 19 6.87 -26.39 7.39
CA PHE A 19 7.25 -26.28 5.98
C PHE A 19 8.29 -25.17 5.72
N ARG A 20 8.40 -24.18 6.62
CA ARG A 20 9.38 -23.09 6.54
C ARG A 20 9.96 -22.77 7.92
N LEU A 21 11.18 -22.27 7.93
CA LEU A 21 11.82 -21.74 9.14
C LEU A 21 11.14 -20.42 9.58
N PRO A 22 11.17 -20.08 10.88
CA PRO A 22 10.61 -18.83 11.39
C PRO A 22 11.14 -17.57 10.70
N SER A 23 12.40 -17.57 10.24
CA SER A 23 13.02 -16.45 9.51
C SER A 23 12.34 -16.14 8.17
N ALA A 24 11.52 -17.05 7.63
CA ALA A 24 10.74 -16.79 6.43
C ALA A 24 9.71 -15.65 6.62
N LEU A 25 9.33 -15.35 7.87
CA LEU A 25 8.42 -14.26 8.21
C LEU A 25 9.06 -12.87 8.05
N ASP A 26 10.39 -12.78 8.07
CA ASP A 26 11.13 -11.52 7.91
C ASP A 26 11.28 -11.12 6.44
N ASN A 27 11.24 -12.10 5.52
CA ASN A 27 11.16 -11.84 4.09
C ASN A 27 9.71 -11.51 3.73
N ARG A 28 9.29 -10.26 3.88
CA ARG A 28 7.89 -9.86 3.77
C ARG A 28 7.72 -8.51 3.05
N PRO A 29 6.50 -8.21 2.58
CA PRO A 29 6.16 -6.84 2.18
C PRO A 29 6.34 -5.87 3.34
N MET A 30 6.60 -4.61 3.01
CA MET A 30 6.56 -3.51 3.97
C MET A 30 5.16 -3.39 4.58
N ARG A 31 5.12 -3.00 5.85
CA ARG A 31 3.92 -2.47 6.46
C ARG A 31 3.62 -1.08 5.89
N PHE A 32 2.39 -0.63 6.07
CA PHE A 32 1.97 0.66 5.54
C PHE A 32 2.76 1.83 6.16
N ASP A 33 3.02 1.77 7.47
CA ASP A 33 3.86 2.73 8.20
C ASP A 33 5.32 2.73 7.76
N GLU A 34 5.84 1.57 7.34
CA GLU A 34 7.21 1.45 6.82
C GLU A 34 7.33 2.09 5.43
N TRP A 35 6.32 1.87 4.58
CA TRP A 35 6.25 2.45 3.25
C TRP A 35 6.06 3.98 3.29
N GLU A 36 5.19 4.49 4.15
CA GLU A 36 4.90 5.92 4.28
C GLU A 36 6.16 6.73 4.63
N ARG A 37 7.06 6.18 5.45
CA ARG A 37 8.31 6.83 5.84
C ARG A 37 9.33 6.96 4.71
N ILE A 38 9.30 6.07 3.73
CA ILE A 38 10.29 6.07 2.63
C ILE A 38 9.80 6.84 1.40
N ALA A 39 8.51 7.20 1.36
CA ALA A 39 7.89 7.93 0.26
C ALA A 39 7.28 9.25 0.75
N PRO A 40 8.09 10.24 1.18
CA PRO A 40 7.58 11.49 1.74
C PRO A 40 6.86 12.38 0.73
N GLN A 41 7.13 12.21 -0.57
CA GLN A 41 6.43 12.91 -1.64
C GLN A 41 5.73 11.90 -2.54
N MET A 42 4.42 12.08 -2.71
CA MET A 42 3.55 11.16 -3.46
C MET A 42 2.52 11.94 -4.25
N ILE A 43 2.14 11.41 -5.42
CA ILE A 43 1.00 11.89 -6.20
C ILE A 43 0.00 10.75 -6.26
N PHE A 44 -1.16 10.95 -5.63
CA PHE A 44 -2.27 10.02 -5.73
C PHE A 44 -3.14 10.39 -6.93
N VAL A 45 -3.43 9.41 -7.80
CA VAL A 45 -4.27 9.61 -8.99
C VAL A 45 -5.48 8.70 -8.87
N SER A 46 -6.65 9.30 -8.67
CA SER A 46 -7.93 8.60 -8.61
C SER A 46 -9.05 9.54 -9.07
N ALA A 47 -10.06 9.00 -9.75
CA ALA A 47 -11.29 9.74 -10.04
C ALA A 47 -12.17 9.91 -8.79
N THR A 48 -11.99 9.04 -7.79
CA THR A 48 -12.69 9.03 -6.51
C THR A 48 -11.67 8.75 -5.40
N PRO A 49 -10.97 9.77 -4.88
CA PRO A 49 -9.96 9.58 -3.83
C PRO A 49 -10.55 8.90 -2.59
N GLY A 50 -9.78 7.99 -1.99
CA GLY A 50 -10.14 7.37 -0.72
C GLY A 50 -9.86 8.28 0.48
N ASN A 51 -10.19 7.80 1.68
CA ASN A 51 -9.99 8.57 2.91
C ASN A 51 -8.51 8.91 3.16
N TYR A 52 -7.60 7.97 2.91
CA TYR A 52 -6.17 8.18 3.14
C TYR A 52 -5.64 9.32 2.28
N GLU A 53 -5.91 9.28 0.98
CA GLU A 53 -5.49 10.31 0.05
C GLU A 53 -6.13 11.66 0.37
N ALA A 54 -7.42 11.68 0.74
CA ALA A 54 -8.12 12.90 1.12
C ALA A 54 -7.55 13.55 2.39
N GLU A 55 -7.14 12.75 3.38
CA GLU A 55 -6.58 13.24 4.65
C GLU A 55 -5.10 13.66 4.54
N HIS A 56 -4.32 13.05 3.64
CA HIS A 56 -2.87 13.25 3.56
C HIS A 56 -2.42 14.15 2.40
N SER A 57 -3.33 14.54 1.51
CA SER A 57 -3.00 15.44 0.40
C SER A 57 -2.88 16.89 0.88
N GLY A 58 -1.71 17.49 0.69
CA GLY A 58 -1.53 18.93 0.89
C GLY A 58 -2.20 19.79 -0.19
N GLN A 59 -2.42 19.24 -1.38
CA GLN A 59 -3.12 19.88 -2.49
C GLN A 59 -3.85 18.83 -3.33
N VAL A 60 -5.09 19.14 -3.72
CA VAL A 60 -5.87 18.34 -4.66
C VAL A 60 -5.94 19.08 -6.01
N VAL A 61 -5.66 18.38 -7.10
CA VAL A 61 -5.74 18.91 -8.47
C VAL A 61 -6.70 18.04 -9.27
N GLU A 62 -7.70 18.68 -9.88
CA GLU A 62 -8.75 17.98 -10.63
C GLU A 62 -8.57 18.16 -12.13
N GLN A 63 -8.65 17.05 -12.87
CA GLN A 63 -8.73 17.05 -14.34
C GLN A 63 -10.10 16.50 -14.77
N VAL A 64 -11.08 17.40 -14.87
CA VAL A 64 -12.47 17.06 -15.25
C VAL A 64 -12.71 17.20 -16.75
N VAL A 65 -12.05 18.18 -17.38
CA VAL A 65 -12.19 18.44 -18.81
C VAL A 65 -11.43 17.38 -19.60
N ARG A 66 -12.12 16.72 -20.54
CA ARG A 66 -11.52 15.78 -21.49
C ARG A 66 -10.94 16.54 -22.69
N PRO A 67 -9.81 16.11 -23.27
CA PRO A 67 -9.29 16.69 -24.51
C PRO A 67 -10.35 16.63 -25.62
N THR A 68 -10.65 17.77 -26.25
CA THR A 68 -11.70 17.89 -27.29
C THR A 68 -11.19 17.79 -28.72
N GLY A 69 -9.87 17.80 -28.92
CA GLY A 69 -9.25 17.68 -30.25
C GLY A 69 -9.59 18.80 -31.25
N LEU A 70 -10.20 19.90 -30.78
CA LEU A 70 -10.46 21.14 -31.52
C LEU A 70 -9.45 22.22 -31.12
#